data_AF-A0A2W5Q4Q5-F1
#
_entry.id   AF-A0A2W5Q4Q5-F1
#
_cell.length_a   1.000
_cell.length_b   1.000
_cell.length_c   1.000
_cell.angle_alpha   90.00
_cell.angle_beta   90.00
_cell.angle_gamma   90.00
#
_symmetry.space_group_name_H-M   'P 1'
#
loop_
_entity.id
_entity.type
_entity.pdbx_description
1 polymer ?
#
loop_
_entity_poly.entity_id
_entity_poly.type
_entity_poly.pdbx_seq_one_letter_code
_entity_poly.pdbx_strand_id
1 'polypeptide(L)'
;MKALILPLLLAAAPALAGTGWEGRSAAFFGIHFIDTSTEGAVNGPRADEAARVAMLDQYIAEGLVAGGLTLVDLGPASERIAAVKNPEHCAGCDGEIARGLGADYSIVAEVQKVSNLILAINIYVRDAATGAQIRGQAVDIRGNTDDSWRRGARYILRNNIFKEPAPPAP
;
A
#
# COMPACT_ATOMS: atom_id res chain seq x y z
N MET A 1 16.01 -39.01 -53.04
CA MET A 1 15.85 -38.92 -51.57
C MET A 1 15.48 -37.48 -51.24
N LYS A 2 14.20 -37.16 -51.03
CA LYS A 2 13.73 -35.79 -50.71
C LYS A 2 13.55 -35.71 -49.18
N ALA A 3 14.40 -34.93 -48.52
CA ALA A 3 14.30 -34.67 -47.09
C ALA A 3 13.12 -33.71 -46.82
N LEU A 4 12.13 -34.18 -46.06
CA LEU A 4 10.97 -33.41 -45.62
C LEU A 4 11.37 -32.68 -44.32
N ILE A 5 11.60 -31.37 -44.39
CA ILE A 5 11.87 -30.53 -43.21
C ILE A 5 10.52 -30.12 -42.64
N LEU A 6 10.18 -30.67 -41.47
CA LEU A 6 8.98 -30.32 -40.71
C LEU A 6 9.28 -29.06 -39.88
N PRO A 7 8.55 -27.94 -40.07
CA PRO A 7 8.80 -26.74 -39.27
C PRO A 7 8.25 -26.96 -37.86
N LEU A 8 9.14 -26.88 -36.87
CA LEU A 8 8.78 -26.87 -35.45
C LEU A 8 8.14 -25.51 -35.13
N LEU A 9 6.81 -25.45 -35.14
CA LEU A 9 6.04 -24.31 -34.66
C LEU A 9 6.21 -24.20 -33.14
N LEU A 10 7.11 -23.30 -32.72
CA LEU A 10 7.28 -22.92 -31.32
C LEU A 10 6.07 -22.05 -30.93
N ALA A 11 5.06 -22.66 -30.31
CA ALA A 11 3.93 -21.94 -29.75
C ALA A 11 4.43 -21.10 -28.55
N ALA A 12 4.66 -19.81 -28.77
CA ALA A 12 4.91 -18.86 -27.70
C ALA A 12 3.60 -18.71 -26.90
N ALA A 13 3.50 -19.46 -25.80
CA ALA A 13 2.46 -19.20 -24.81
C ALA A 13 2.71 -17.80 -24.23
N PRO A 14 1.71 -16.90 -24.21
CA PRO A 14 1.86 -15.64 -23.52
C PRO A 14 2.05 -15.97 -22.04
N ALA A 15 3.25 -15.72 -21.51
CA ALA A 15 3.42 -15.63 -20.08
C ALA A 15 2.53 -14.46 -19.64
N LEU A 16 1.45 -14.76 -18.91
CA LEU A 16 0.79 -13.76 -18.09
C LEU A 16 1.87 -13.26 -17.12
N ALA A 17 2.44 -12.11 -17.44
CA ALA A 17 3.29 -11.37 -16.52
C ALA A 17 2.39 -10.97 -15.35
N GLY A 18 2.38 -11.82 -14.32
CA GLY A 18 1.78 -11.49 -13.06
C GLY A 18 2.44 -10.23 -12.53
N THR A 19 1.69 -9.38 -11.85
CA THR A 19 2.15 -8.11 -11.29
C THR A 19 3.25 -8.27 -10.21
N GLY A 20 3.70 -9.50 -9.95
CA GLY A 20 4.67 -9.88 -8.91
C GLY A 20 4.01 -10.02 -7.54
N TRP A 21 2.76 -9.58 -7.41
CA TRP A 21 2.00 -9.54 -6.17
C TRP A 21 1.01 -10.70 -6.03
N GLU A 22 0.64 -11.39 -7.12
CA GLU A 22 -0.36 -12.47 -7.04
C GLU A 22 0.11 -13.59 -6.10
N GLY A 23 -0.78 -13.98 -5.17
CA GLY A 23 -0.50 -15.04 -4.20
C GLY A 23 0.47 -14.62 -3.08
N ARG A 24 0.87 -13.35 -3.03
CA ARG A 24 1.62 -12.78 -1.91
C ARG A 24 0.68 -12.25 -0.84
N SER A 25 1.18 -12.19 0.38
CA SER A 25 0.46 -11.80 1.57
C SER A 25 1.01 -10.51 2.17
N ALA A 26 0.15 -9.69 2.77
CA ALA A 26 0.54 -8.44 3.40
C ALA A 26 -0.18 -8.21 4.72
N ALA A 27 0.53 -7.69 5.71
CA ALA A 27 -0.05 -7.08 6.90
C ALA A 27 -0.28 -5.60 6.60
N PHE A 28 -1.55 -5.22 6.38
CA PHE A 28 -1.93 -3.82 6.18
C PHE A 28 -2.34 -3.20 7.52
N PHE A 29 -1.50 -2.33 8.06
CA PHE A 29 -1.69 -1.69 9.37
C PHE A 29 -2.69 -0.53 9.36
N GLY A 30 -3.26 -0.22 8.19
CA GLY A 30 -4.23 0.85 8.04
C GLY A 30 -3.61 2.24 7.84
N ILE A 31 -4.45 3.25 8.03
CA ILE A 31 -4.11 4.67 7.88
C ILE A 31 -3.77 5.32 9.22
N HIS A 32 -2.60 5.95 9.27
CA HIS A 32 -2.26 6.91 10.32
C HIS A 32 -2.58 8.34 9.87
N PHE A 33 -3.57 8.96 10.52
CA PHE A 33 -3.94 10.35 10.28
C PHE A 33 -3.08 11.29 11.13
N ILE A 34 -2.39 12.21 10.47
CA ILE A 34 -1.45 13.15 11.08
C ILE A 34 -1.95 14.55 10.80
N ASP A 35 -2.53 15.21 11.82
CA ASP A 35 -3.02 16.59 11.72
C ASP A 35 -2.00 17.57 12.31
N THR A 36 -1.33 18.33 11.44
CA THR A 36 -0.45 19.44 11.83
C THR A 36 -1.08 20.81 11.58
N SER A 37 -2.35 20.85 11.13
CA SER A 37 -3.09 22.09 10.89
C SER A 37 -3.53 22.81 12.17
N THR A 38 -3.37 22.16 13.34
CA THR A 38 -3.89 22.57 14.65
C THR A 38 -5.41 22.58 14.79
N GLU A 39 -6.16 22.37 13.70
CA GLU A 39 -7.63 22.40 13.70
C GLU A 39 -8.22 21.39 14.69
N GLY A 40 -7.79 20.12 14.62
CA GLY A 40 -8.28 19.09 15.53
C GLY A 40 -7.85 19.32 16.99
N ALA A 41 -6.70 19.94 17.21
CA ALA A 41 -6.21 20.25 18.55
C ALA A 41 -7.01 21.39 19.21
N VAL A 42 -7.47 22.37 18.41
CA VAL A 42 -8.23 23.53 18.90
C VAL A 42 -9.73 23.23 18.99
N ASN A 43 -10.29 22.61 17.95
CA ASN A 43 -11.74 22.43 17.80
C ASN A 43 -12.22 21.02 18.17
N GLY A 44 -11.31 20.10 18.47
CA GLY A 44 -11.59 18.68 18.62
C GLY A 44 -11.62 17.93 17.27
N PRO A 45 -11.59 16.59 17.31
CA PRO A 45 -11.62 15.77 16.12
C PRO A 45 -12.94 15.92 15.37
N ARG A 46 -12.84 15.98 14.04
CA ARG A 46 -14.00 16.09 13.15
C ARG A 46 -14.56 14.72 12.80
N ALA A 47 -15.87 14.55 12.99
CA ALA A 47 -16.56 13.31 12.67
C ALA A 47 -16.47 12.96 11.17
N ASP A 48 -16.53 13.96 10.29
CA ASP A 48 -16.43 13.75 8.84
C ASP A 48 -15.00 13.35 8.42
N GLU A 49 -13.97 13.86 9.10
CA GLU A 49 -12.58 13.44 8.85
C GLU A 49 -12.33 12.01 9.34
N ALA A 50 -12.82 11.65 10.52
CA ALA A 50 -12.73 10.27 11.01
C ALA A 50 -13.43 9.28 10.06
N ALA A 51 -14.62 9.64 9.56
CA ALA A 51 -15.33 8.84 8.56
C ALA A 51 -14.54 8.73 7.24
N ARG A 52 -13.86 9.80 6.83
CA ARG A 52 -13.06 9.82 5.61
C ARG A 52 -11.79 8.98 5.74
N VAL A 53 -11.14 8.97 6.91
CA VAL A 53 -10.02 8.07 7.20
C VAL A 53 -10.47 6.61 7.09
N ALA A 54 -11.58 6.24 7.74
CA ALA A 54 -12.12 4.88 7.64
C ALA A 54 -12.48 4.49 6.20
N MET A 55 -13.08 5.40 5.43
CA MET A 55 -13.39 5.18 4.02
C MET A 55 -12.12 4.96 3.18
N LEU A 56 -11.08 5.76 3.40
CA LEU A 56 -9.84 5.63 2.64
C LEU A 56 -9.09 4.35 3.02
N ASP A 57 -9.16 3.95 4.30
CA ASP A 57 -8.56 2.72 4.81
C ASP A 57 -9.14 1.50 4.08
N GLN A 58 -10.47 1.40 4.06
CA GLN A 58 -11.19 0.39 3.31
C GLN A 58 -10.86 0.45 1.81
N TYR A 59 -10.84 1.64 1.22
CA TYR A 59 -10.53 1.83 -0.20
C TYR A 59 -9.12 1.33 -0.56
N ILE A 60 -8.13 1.56 0.30
CA ILE A 60 -6.77 1.06 0.12
C ILE A 60 -6.74 -0.46 0.28
N ALA A 61 -7.36 -1.00 1.33
CA ALA A 61 -7.43 -2.45 1.56
C ALA A 61 -8.05 -3.19 0.36
N GLU A 62 -9.18 -2.71 -0.16
CA GLU A 62 -9.82 -3.24 -1.37
C GLU A 62 -8.92 -3.15 -2.59
N GLY A 63 -8.22 -2.01 -2.75
CA GLY A 63 -7.25 -1.82 -3.83
C GLY A 63 -6.06 -2.76 -3.74
N LEU A 64 -5.59 -3.07 -2.52
CA LEU A 64 -4.50 -4.02 -2.29
C LEU A 64 -4.92 -5.44 -2.69
N VAL A 65 -6.12 -5.86 -2.26
CA VAL A 65 -6.69 -7.16 -2.62
C VAL A 65 -6.94 -7.27 -4.13
N ALA A 66 -7.51 -6.23 -4.75
CA ALA A 66 -7.72 -6.19 -6.20
C ALA A 66 -6.41 -6.23 -6.99
N GLY A 67 -5.30 -5.77 -6.39
CA GLY A 67 -3.96 -5.87 -6.94
C GLY A 67 -3.26 -7.21 -6.73
N GLY A 68 -3.95 -8.21 -6.17
CA GLY A 68 -3.46 -9.60 -6.05
C GLY A 68 -2.91 -9.99 -4.69
N LEU A 69 -2.91 -9.08 -3.70
CA LEU A 69 -2.46 -9.36 -2.34
C LEU A 69 -3.54 -10.05 -1.50
N THR A 70 -3.12 -10.95 -0.62
CA THR A 70 -3.94 -11.47 0.47
C THR A 70 -3.61 -10.72 1.76
N LEU A 71 -4.58 -10.05 2.38
CA LEU A 71 -4.35 -9.36 3.64
C LEU A 71 -4.45 -10.36 4.81
N VAL A 72 -3.43 -10.40 5.68
CA VAL A 72 -3.42 -11.27 6.85
C VAL A 72 -4.20 -10.66 8.02
N ASP A 73 -4.72 -11.51 8.90
CA ASP A 73 -5.35 -11.07 10.15
C ASP A 73 -4.31 -10.49 11.11
N LEU A 74 -4.56 -9.26 11.58
CA LEU A 74 -3.70 -8.58 12.55
C LEU A 74 -4.06 -8.89 14.00
N GLY A 75 -5.21 -9.53 14.25
CA GLY A 75 -5.72 -9.87 15.57
C GLY A 75 -4.67 -10.50 16.52
N PRO A 76 -3.89 -11.50 16.06
CA PRO A 76 -2.85 -12.13 16.89
C PRO A 76 -1.73 -11.19 17.35
N ALA A 77 -1.54 -10.03 16.70
CA ALA A 77 -0.53 -9.04 17.04
C ALA A 77 -1.13 -7.74 17.63
N SER A 78 -2.43 -7.70 17.92
CA SER A 78 -3.17 -6.51 18.34
C SER A 78 -2.52 -5.75 19.51
N GLU A 79 -2.04 -6.44 20.55
CA GLU A 79 -1.37 -5.80 21.68
C GLU A 79 -0.06 -5.11 21.27
N ARG A 80 0.75 -5.76 20.42
CA ARG A 80 1.99 -5.17 19.89
C ARG A 80 1.71 -3.96 19.03
N ILE A 81 0.68 -4.04 18.19
CA ILE A 81 0.25 -2.93 17.32
C ILE A 81 -0.24 -1.75 18.16
N ALA A 82 -1.05 -2.00 19.19
CA ALA A 82 -1.57 -0.97 20.08
C ALA A 82 -0.47 -0.23 20.87
N ALA A 83 0.68 -0.87 21.11
CA ALA A 83 1.84 -0.25 21.75
C ALA A 83 2.63 0.67 20.80
N VAL A 84 2.36 0.65 19.49
CA VAL A 84 3.07 1.41 18.47
C VAL A 84 2.26 2.62 18.04
N LYS A 85 2.84 3.82 18.16
CA LYS A 85 2.16 5.07 17.76
C LYS A 85 1.92 5.16 16.25
N ASN A 86 2.93 4.80 15.46
CA ASN A 86 2.88 4.74 14.00
C ASN A 86 3.84 3.63 13.52
N PRO A 87 3.33 2.54 12.91
CA PRO A 87 4.14 1.44 12.39
C PRO A 87 5.16 1.87 11.32
N GLU A 88 4.91 2.93 10.54
CA GLU A 88 5.91 3.41 9.58
C GLU A 88 7.13 4.04 10.28
N HIS A 89 6.94 4.61 11.48
CA HIS A 89 7.98 5.33 12.21
C HIS A 89 8.51 4.57 13.43
N CYS A 90 8.37 3.25 13.46
CA CYS A 90 8.77 2.41 14.60
C CYS A 90 10.09 1.66 14.40
N ALA A 91 10.98 2.16 13.55
CA ALA A 91 12.28 1.56 13.26
C ALA A 91 12.20 0.10 12.76
N GLY A 92 11.21 -0.21 11.92
CA GLY A 92 11.06 -1.52 11.27
C GLY A 92 10.22 -2.55 12.05
N CYS A 93 9.62 -2.16 13.17
CA CYS A 93 8.75 -3.05 13.94
C CYS A 93 7.52 -3.54 13.13
N ASP A 94 7.05 -2.77 12.15
CA ASP A 94 5.99 -3.12 11.23
C ASP A 94 6.34 -4.39 10.43
N GLY A 95 7.56 -4.44 9.89
CA GLY A 95 8.08 -5.60 9.19
C GLY A 95 8.24 -6.81 10.10
N GLU A 96 8.68 -6.61 11.35
CA GLU A 96 8.79 -7.69 12.34
C GLU A 96 7.43 -8.26 12.74
N ILE A 97 6.41 -7.40 12.92
CA ILE A 97 5.04 -7.82 13.21
C ILE A 97 4.48 -8.59 12.01
N ALA A 98 4.62 -8.04 10.79
CA ALA A 98 4.15 -8.68 9.56
C ALA A 98 4.77 -10.08 9.37
N ARG A 99 6.09 -10.19 9.55
CA ARG A 99 6.81 -11.47 9.51
C ARG A 99 6.29 -12.46 10.55
N GLY A 100 6.02 -11.99 11.77
CA GLY A 100 5.45 -12.82 12.84
C GLY A 100 4.05 -13.34 12.52
N LEU A 101 3.27 -12.60 11.72
CA LEU A 101 1.95 -13.00 11.22
C LEU A 101 2.01 -13.85 9.94
N GLY A 102 3.22 -14.13 9.42
CA GLY A 102 3.41 -14.89 8.19
C GLY A 102 3.13 -14.10 6.90
N ALA A 103 3.09 -12.77 6.96
CA ALA A 103 2.97 -11.92 5.77
C ALA A 103 4.31 -11.75 5.04
N ASP A 104 4.27 -11.67 3.72
CA ASP A 104 5.43 -11.32 2.89
C ASP A 104 5.80 -9.83 3.05
N TYR A 105 4.80 -8.97 3.26
CA TYR A 105 4.96 -7.51 3.30
C TYR A 105 4.30 -6.86 4.53
N SER A 106 4.90 -5.78 5.04
CA SER A 106 4.19 -4.78 5.84
C SER A 106 3.75 -3.62 4.96
N ILE A 107 2.53 -3.14 5.16
CA ILE A 107 1.97 -1.99 4.44
C ILE A 107 1.38 -1.02 5.43
N VAL A 108 1.82 0.24 5.36
CA VAL A 108 1.33 1.34 6.20
C VAL A 108 0.92 2.48 5.28
N ALA A 109 -0.22 3.10 5.56
CA ALA A 109 -0.65 4.31 4.88
C ALA A 109 -0.70 5.48 5.84
N GLU A 110 -0.51 6.68 5.32
CA GLU A 110 -0.63 7.91 6.10
C GLU A 110 -1.43 8.96 5.34
N VAL A 111 -2.14 9.78 6.10
CA VAL A 111 -2.67 11.04 5.60
C VAL A 111 -2.17 12.17 6.48
N GLN A 112 -1.39 13.07 5.87
CA GLN A 112 -0.83 14.22 6.53
C GLN A 112 -1.63 15.46 6.13
N LYS A 113 -2.29 16.09 7.11
CA LYS A 113 -3.10 17.29 6.91
C LYS A 113 -2.36 18.49 7.49
N VAL A 114 -1.98 19.41 6.60
CA VAL A 114 -1.42 20.72 6.99
C VAL A 114 -2.51 21.79 6.96
N SER A 115 -3.53 21.64 6.11
CA SER A 115 -4.76 22.45 6.10
C SER A 115 -5.88 21.72 5.36
N ASN A 116 -7.09 22.29 5.33
CA ASN A 116 -8.18 21.78 4.50
C ASN A 116 -7.89 21.86 2.98
N LEU A 117 -6.88 22.65 2.57
CA LEU A 117 -6.47 22.77 1.17
C LEU A 117 -5.24 21.91 0.84
N ILE A 118 -4.33 21.68 1.78
CA ILE A 118 -3.02 21.04 1.55
C ILE A 118 -2.90 19.79 2.41
N LEU A 119 -2.90 18.62 1.75
CA LEU A 119 -2.73 17.32 2.37
C LEU A 119 -1.79 16.46 1.53
N ALA A 120 -1.13 15.50 2.17
CA ALA A 120 -0.39 14.44 1.50
C ALA A 120 -0.95 13.07 1.88
N ILE A 121 -0.96 12.14 0.92
CA ILE A 121 -1.25 10.73 1.15
C ILE A 121 0.03 9.95 0.87
N ASN A 122 0.39 9.06 1.78
CA ASN A 122 1.55 8.18 1.64
C ASN A 122 1.11 6.72 1.75
N ILE A 123 1.70 5.84 0.96
CA ILE A 123 1.59 4.38 1.14
C ILE A 123 3.00 3.80 1.04
N TYR A 124 3.39 3.02 2.03
CA TYR A 124 4.69 2.39 2.15
C TYR A 124 4.53 0.87 2.12
N VAL A 125 5.42 0.19 1.40
CA VAL A 125 5.48 -1.28 1.38
C VAL A 125 6.88 -1.72 1.71
N ARG A 126 7.00 -2.52 2.76
CA ARG A 126 8.26 -3.07 3.24
C ARG A 126 8.22 -4.59 3.15
N ASP A 127 9.33 -5.15 2.71
CA ASP A 127 9.56 -6.59 2.70
C ASP A 127 9.77 -7.07 4.13
N ALA A 128 8.92 -7.99 4.60
CA ALA A 128 8.90 -8.41 6.00
C ALA A 128 10.12 -9.28 6.36
N ALA A 129 10.74 -9.94 5.39
CA ALA A 129 11.90 -10.79 5.59
C ALA A 129 13.19 -9.99 5.75
N THR A 130 13.36 -8.95 4.94
CA THR A 130 14.59 -8.13 4.87
C THR A 130 14.47 -6.81 5.61
N GLY A 131 13.26 -6.33 5.87
CA GLY A 131 12.98 -5.00 6.42
C GLY A 131 13.16 -3.85 5.41
N ALA A 132 13.50 -4.15 4.16
CA ALA A 132 13.71 -3.13 3.14
C ALA A 132 12.37 -2.54 2.65
N GLN A 133 12.31 -1.22 2.52
CA GLN A 133 11.17 -0.56 1.88
C GLN A 133 11.27 -0.74 0.37
N ILE A 134 10.40 -1.57 -0.20
CA ILE A 134 10.46 -1.99 -1.61
C ILE A 134 9.56 -1.15 -2.52
N ARG A 135 8.53 -0.51 -1.96
CA ARG A 135 7.70 0.49 -2.63
C ARG A 135 7.33 1.60 -1.64
N GLY A 136 6.98 2.74 -2.18
CA GLY A 136 6.66 3.91 -1.39
C GLY A 136 6.39 5.09 -2.31
N GLN A 137 5.28 5.79 -2.08
CA GLN A 137 5.01 7.04 -2.76
C GLN A 137 4.19 7.98 -1.88
N ALA A 138 4.57 9.25 -1.93
CA ALA A 138 3.81 10.37 -1.43
C ALA A 138 3.14 11.09 -2.59
N VAL A 139 1.88 11.52 -2.42
CA VAL A 139 1.23 12.46 -3.33
C VAL A 139 0.59 13.60 -2.55
N ASP A 140 0.85 14.82 -3.01
CA ASP A 140 0.13 15.99 -2.52
C ASP A 140 -1.22 16.10 -3.23
N ILE A 141 -2.28 16.31 -2.44
CA ILE A 141 -3.62 16.56 -2.92
C ILE A 141 -4.08 17.95 -2.52
N ARG A 142 -4.94 18.54 -3.36
CA ARG A 142 -5.61 19.81 -3.06
C ARG A 142 -7.07 19.54 -2.69
N GLY A 143 -7.44 19.95 -1.48
CA GLY A 143 -8.79 19.81 -0.93
C GLY A 143 -8.98 18.60 0.00
N ASN A 144 -9.74 18.80 1.07
CA ASN A 144 -10.08 17.80 2.09
C ASN A 144 -11.46 17.19 1.82
N THR A 145 -11.56 16.35 0.78
CA THR A 145 -12.81 15.71 0.36
C THR A 145 -12.57 14.22 0.10
N ASP A 146 -13.61 13.41 0.20
CA ASP A 146 -13.51 11.98 -0.08
C ASP A 146 -12.97 11.68 -1.48
N ASP A 147 -13.39 12.48 -2.45
CA ASP A 147 -13.00 12.33 -3.86
C ASP A 147 -11.53 12.70 -4.11
N SER A 148 -11.02 13.79 -3.52
CA SER A 148 -9.58 14.12 -3.59
C SER A 148 -8.72 13.05 -2.92
N TRP A 149 -9.17 12.49 -1.79
CA TRP A 149 -8.45 11.44 -1.07
C TRP A 149 -8.40 10.13 -1.89
N ARG A 150 -9.55 9.67 -2.41
CA ARG A 150 -9.62 8.48 -3.27
C ARG A 150 -8.74 8.63 -4.51
N ARG A 151 -8.71 9.81 -5.14
CA ARG A 151 -7.83 10.06 -6.28
C ARG A 151 -6.35 9.92 -5.92
N GLY A 152 -5.93 10.46 -4.79
CA GLY A 152 -4.56 10.34 -4.30
C GLY A 152 -4.15 8.88 -4.08
N ALA A 153 -4.93 8.13 -3.30
CA ALA A 153 -4.67 6.71 -3.05
C ALA A 153 -4.70 5.87 -4.34
N ARG A 154 -5.69 6.09 -5.22
CA ARG A 154 -5.76 5.42 -6.53
C ARG A 154 -4.52 5.65 -7.36
N TYR A 155 -3.99 6.87 -7.34
CA TYR A 155 -2.78 7.21 -8.07
C TYR A 155 -1.57 6.42 -7.54
N ILE A 156 -1.38 6.36 -6.22
CA ILE A 156 -0.27 5.61 -5.63
C ILE A 156 -0.36 4.12 -5.95
N LEU A 157 -1.54 3.53 -5.73
CA LEU A 157 -1.78 2.10 -5.99
C LEU A 157 -1.46 1.74 -7.45
N ARG A 158 -1.97 2.53 -8.40
CA ARG A 158 -1.78 2.25 -9.84
C ARG A 158 -0.36 2.52 -10.33
N ASN A 159 0.26 3.63 -9.91
CA ASN A 159 1.46 4.14 -10.56
C ASN A 159 2.74 3.86 -9.77
N ASN A 160 2.65 3.30 -8.56
CA ASN A 160 3.80 2.90 -7.76
C ASN A 160 3.69 1.47 -7.23
N ILE A 161 2.63 1.14 -6.48
CA ILE A 161 2.51 -0.18 -5.83
C ILE A 161 2.39 -1.29 -6.88
N PHE A 162 1.38 -1.20 -7.76
CA PHE A 162 1.09 -2.22 -8.78
C PHE A 162 1.71 -1.92 -10.14
N LYS A 163 2.59 -0.93 -10.22
CA LYS A 163 3.33 -0.66 -11.45
C LYS A 163 4.45 -1.67 -11.60
N GLU A 164 4.50 -2.34 -12.75
CA GLU A 164 5.58 -3.25 -13.09
C GLU A 164 6.94 -2.52 -13.07
N PRO A 165 8.01 -3.15 -12.55
CA PRO A 165 9.34 -2.54 -12.57
C PRO A 165 9.73 -2.13 -13.99
N ALA A 166 10.28 -0.93 -14.14
CA ALA A 166 10.89 -0.56 -15.41
C ALA A 166 12.05 -1.54 -15.69
N PRO A 167 12.25 -1.97 -16.95
CA PRO A 167 13.42 -2.75 -17.30
C PRO A 167 14.69 -1.97 -16.92
N PRO A 168 15.78 -2.66 -16.53
CA PRO A 168 17.03 -1.99 -16.23
C PRO A 168 17.44 -1.12 -17.42
N ALA A 169 17.92 0.09 -17.12
CA ALA A 169 18.49 0.95 -18.15
C ALA A 169 19.64 0.22 -18.86
N PRO A 170 19.80 0.39 -20.19
CA PRO A 170 20.87 -0.24 -20.94
C PRO A 170 22.27 0.17 -20.45
#